data_AF-A0A5P9PEI9-F1
#
_entry.id   AF-A0A5P9PEI9-F1
#
_cell.length_a   1.000
_cell.length_b   1.000
_cell.length_c   1.000
_cell.angle_alpha   90.00
_cell.angle_beta   90.00
_cell.angle_gamma   90.00
#
_symmetry.space_group_name_H-M   'P 1'
#
loop_
_entity.id
_entity.type
_entity.pdbx_description
1 polymer ?
#
loop_
_entity_poly.entity_id
_entity_poly.type
_entity_poly.pdbx_seq_one_letter_code
_entity_poly.pdbx_strand_id
1 'polypeptide(L)'
;MSGTRRYPPNTRLAWERLQRGWSRQELVSQIKRSMDLAGDGGCGLTADTARRWEAGERWPEPQFRKHLVLVLGKSAAELGLLTDDELAIAPTRTLSEGMSASDRQLDDLAYQVMKRMWNMGQGNGPEINRQTFLRMLLAVASTTPLLSPDLAEAADTVTNPNATARDPKVVTSYSDITARHRQLYWTSPPDPLLDATVAHTQLGAALLRTQPSSSSSRELACSVAESALQAARLAFFDLGRPELAAWPFQMAQQAVDVARDSALAATVAAHRSFVPGFRAADGDAAAARTLLDVAFAHARYAGGPHLRSWLHCVAAEVQSRIGDTKGSRDRIRQAQDALGTQGTDPEWLDFFDESRLPGFAGNAELLAGRHRSASRWLQQAITALPQDANKQRAVLLLDLALAETPHNPDRSASLVHAACEELEQNPYAAAMLRIPAARTALTGTPYERDIAERTQAFLPPVPTLS
;
A
#
# COMPACT_ATOMS: atom_id res chain seq x y z
N MET A 1 -26.86 43.84 16.00
CA MET A 1 -27.86 43.37 15.03
C MET A 1 -27.70 41.87 14.90
N SER A 2 -28.53 41.11 15.62
CA SER A 2 -28.44 39.64 15.64
C SER A 2 -28.90 39.11 14.28
N GLY A 3 -27.98 38.54 13.50
CA GLY A 3 -28.31 37.91 12.24
C GLY A 3 -29.31 36.78 12.46
N THR A 4 -30.44 36.83 11.77
CA THR A 4 -31.50 35.83 11.84
C THR A 4 -30.91 34.48 11.40
N ARG A 5 -30.78 33.51 12.32
CA ARG A 5 -30.32 32.15 12.00
C ARG A 5 -31.35 31.48 11.11
N ARG A 6 -30.92 31.00 9.94
CA ARG A 6 -31.80 30.38 8.93
C ARG A 6 -31.70 28.85 8.93
N TYR A 7 -30.61 28.31 9.48
CA TYR A 7 -30.31 26.88 9.58
C TYR A 7 -29.75 26.55 10.97
N PRO A 8 -29.80 25.28 11.42
CA PRO A 8 -29.10 24.88 12.63
C PRO A 8 -27.58 25.15 12.49
N PRO A 9 -26.89 25.59 13.56
CA PRO A 9 -25.44 25.78 13.53
C PRO A 9 -24.72 24.49 13.15
N ASN A 10 -23.84 24.55 12.15
CA ASN A 10 -23.08 23.40 11.71
C ASN A 10 -21.84 23.20 12.61
N THR A 11 -22.09 22.64 13.80
CA THR A 11 -21.06 22.34 14.80
C THR A 11 -20.08 21.26 14.32
N ARG A 12 -20.51 20.38 13.41
CA ARG A 12 -19.67 19.33 12.81
C ARG A 12 -18.58 19.94 11.92
N LEU A 13 -18.97 20.85 11.01
CA LEU A 13 -18.02 21.58 10.18
C LEU A 13 -17.05 22.44 11.03
N ALA A 14 -17.57 23.12 12.05
CA ALA A 14 -16.73 23.91 12.96
C ALA A 14 -15.73 23.04 13.74
N TRP A 15 -16.17 21.88 14.21
CA TRP A 15 -15.35 20.90 14.93
C TRP A 15 -14.24 20.33 14.06
N GLU A 16 -14.53 19.98 12.80
CA GLU A 16 -13.52 19.46 11.86
C GLU A 16 -12.46 20.50 11.50
N ARG A 17 -12.84 21.78 11.38
CA ARG A 17 -11.88 22.87 11.21
C ARG A 17 -10.97 23.02 12.45
N LEU A 18 -11.57 23.00 13.64
CA LEU A 18 -10.82 23.16 14.90
C LEU A 18 -9.86 22.00 15.18
N GLN A 19 -10.26 20.75 14.89
CA GLN A 19 -9.39 19.57 15.02
C GLN A 19 -8.13 19.66 14.17
N ARG A 20 -8.19 20.35 13.03
CA ARG A 20 -7.05 20.57 12.13
C ARG A 20 -6.23 21.81 12.50
N GLY A 21 -6.59 22.51 13.57
CA GLY A 21 -5.92 23.74 14.00
C GLY A 21 -6.16 24.94 13.06
N TRP A 22 -7.18 24.88 12.21
CA TRP A 22 -7.36 25.88 11.16
C TRP A 22 -8.18 27.08 11.64
N SER A 23 -7.70 28.28 11.27
CA SER A 23 -8.52 29.48 11.33
C SER A 23 -9.61 29.44 10.24
N ARG A 24 -10.65 30.28 10.37
CA ARG A 24 -11.68 30.40 9.32
C ARG A 24 -11.08 30.92 8.01
N GLN A 25 -10.06 31.77 8.10
CA GLN A 25 -9.29 32.22 6.94
C GLN A 25 -8.55 31.04 6.29
N GLU A 26 -7.95 30.16 7.09
CA GLU A 26 -7.23 29.00 6.59
C GLU A 26 -8.14 27.98 5.91
N LEU A 27 -9.32 27.70 6.49
CA LEU A 27 -10.34 26.87 5.83
C LEU A 27 -10.71 27.43 4.45
N VAL A 28 -10.87 28.75 4.33
CA VAL A 28 -11.16 29.42 3.06
C VAL A 28 -9.98 29.32 2.09
N SER A 29 -8.74 29.48 2.56
CA SER A 29 -7.54 29.31 1.74
C SER A 29 -7.43 27.89 1.16
N GLN A 30 -7.74 26.87 1.95
CA GLN A 30 -7.70 25.47 1.51
C GLN A 30 -8.81 25.15 0.50
N ILE A 31 -10.01 25.70 0.70
CA ILE A 31 -11.12 25.57 -0.27
C ILE A 31 -10.75 26.24 -1.60
N LYS A 32 -10.19 27.47 -1.56
CA LYS A 32 -9.72 28.17 -2.77
C LYS A 32 -8.67 27.37 -3.52
N ARG A 33 -7.66 26.86 -2.81
CA ARG A 33 -6.64 25.98 -3.39
C ARG A 33 -7.25 24.74 -4.04
N SER A 34 -8.22 24.09 -3.38
CA SER A 34 -8.92 22.93 -3.94
C SER A 34 -9.73 23.27 -5.19
N MET A 35 -10.35 24.46 -5.24
CA MET A 35 -11.07 24.94 -6.41
C MET A 35 -10.12 25.26 -7.58
N ASP A 36 -9.00 25.92 -7.31
CA ASP A 36 -7.99 26.24 -8.33
C ASP A 36 -7.40 24.97 -8.94
N LEU A 37 -7.11 23.95 -8.12
CA LEU A 37 -6.63 22.64 -8.59
C LEU A 37 -7.68 21.88 -9.42
N ALA A 38 -8.97 22.10 -9.17
CA ALA A 38 -10.06 21.47 -9.91
C ALA A 38 -10.50 22.26 -11.16
N GLY A 39 -9.90 23.43 -11.42
CA GLY A 39 -10.30 24.32 -12.51
C GLY A 39 -11.62 25.05 -12.27
N ASP A 40 -12.12 25.07 -11.03
CA ASP A 40 -13.47 25.55 -10.67
C ASP A 40 -13.54 27.09 -10.45
N GLY A 41 -12.44 27.84 -10.71
CA GLY A 41 -12.39 29.31 -10.79
C GLY A 41 -12.50 30.10 -9.47
N GLY A 42 -11.96 31.33 -9.46
CA GLY A 42 -11.78 32.16 -8.26
C GLY A 42 -13.08 32.61 -7.58
N CYS A 43 -13.31 32.12 -6.36
CA CYS A 43 -14.48 32.50 -5.56
C CYS A 43 -14.20 33.68 -4.61
N GLY A 44 -15.17 34.58 -4.47
CA GLY A 44 -15.19 35.66 -3.47
C GLY A 44 -15.37 35.16 -2.03
N LEU A 45 -14.87 33.98 -1.70
CA LEU A 45 -15.02 33.36 -0.40
C LEU A 45 -14.14 34.07 0.63
N THR A 46 -14.74 34.39 1.77
CA THR A 46 -14.12 35.12 2.88
C THR A 46 -14.31 34.37 4.19
N ALA A 47 -13.47 34.64 5.20
CA ALA A 47 -13.60 34.03 6.53
C ALA A 47 -14.97 34.29 7.17
N ASP A 48 -15.64 35.41 6.86
CA ASP A 48 -17.02 35.66 7.32
C ASP A 48 -18.01 34.69 6.66
N THR A 49 -17.79 34.29 5.40
CA THR A 49 -18.65 33.28 4.75
C THR A 49 -18.53 31.94 5.45
N ALA A 50 -17.32 31.52 5.81
CA ALA A 50 -17.09 30.31 6.62
C ALA A 50 -17.72 30.43 8.03
N ARG A 51 -17.61 31.61 8.67
CA ARG A 51 -18.28 31.88 9.95
C ARG A 51 -19.80 31.71 9.84
N ARG A 52 -20.40 32.23 8.76
CA ARG A 52 -21.85 32.15 8.50
C ARG A 52 -22.32 30.72 8.24
N TRP A 53 -21.49 29.88 7.63
CA TRP A 53 -21.77 28.44 7.50
C TRP A 53 -21.78 27.73 8.85
N GLU A 54 -20.78 27.97 9.69
CA GLU A 54 -20.70 27.36 11.03
C GLU A 54 -21.83 27.84 11.96
N ALA A 55 -22.21 29.12 11.85
CA ALA A 55 -23.25 29.73 12.67
C ALA A 55 -24.68 29.38 12.23
N GLY A 56 -24.85 28.72 11.07
CA GLY A 56 -26.17 28.43 10.49
C GLY A 56 -26.88 29.67 9.89
N GLU A 57 -26.13 30.75 9.63
CA GLU A 57 -26.65 31.96 8.98
C GLU A 57 -26.71 31.82 7.45
N ARG A 58 -25.92 30.89 6.88
CA ARG A 58 -25.88 30.56 5.45
C ARG A 58 -25.60 29.07 5.31
N TRP A 59 -26.18 28.42 4.30
CA TRP A 59 -25.83 27.04 3.94
C TRP A 59 -24.75 27.01 2.86
N PRO A 60 -23.75 26.13 2.91
CA PRO A 60 -22.76 26.01 1.85
C PRO A 60 -23.39 25.59 0.52
N GLU A 61 -23.11 26.33 -0.55
CA GLU A 61 -23.57 26.00 -1.90
C GLU A 61 -22.92 24.69 -2.39
N PRO A 62 -23.57 23.93 -3.32
CA PRO A 62 -23.08 22.63 -3.79
C PRO A 62 -21.62 22.64 -4.25
N GLN A 63 -21.19 23.70 -4.95
CA GLN A 63 -19.81 23.87 -5.38
C GLN A 63 -18.83 23.85 -4.19
N PHE A 64 -19.16 24.49 -3.07
CA PHE A 64 -18.30 24.49 -1.88
C PHE A 64 -18.45 23.22 -1.06
N ARG A 65 -19.63 22.57 -1.06
CA ARG A 65 -19.84 21.28 -0.36
C ARG A 65 -18.90 20.19 -0.89
N LYS A 66 -18.72 20.11 -2.21
CA LYS A 66 -17.73 19.23 -2.87
C LYS A 66 -16.32 19.46 -2.32
N HIS A 67 -15.85 20.71 -2.31
CA HIS A 67 -14.51 21.03 -1.84
C HIS A 67 -14.34 20.90 -0.32
N LEU A 68 -15.40 21.12 0.47
CA LEU A 68 -15.38 20.83 1.90
C LEU A 68 -15.21 19.35 2.20
N VAL A 69 -15.89 18.47 1.45
CA VAL A 69 -15.71 17.01 1.52
C VAL A 69 -14.29 16.61 1.14
N LEU A 70 -13.76 17.17 0.04
CA LEU A 70 -12.41 16.86 -0.45
C LEU A 70 -11.30 17.36 0.50
N VAL A 71 -11.42 18.59 1.00
CA VAL A 71 -10.42 19.22 1.87
C VAL A 71 -10.43 18.63 3.28
N LEU A 72 -11.61 18.25 3.79
CA LEU A 72 -11.74 17.67 5.14
C LEU A 72 -11.71 16.15 5.16
N GLY A 73 -11.84 15.47 4.02
CA GLY A 73 -11.75 14.01 3.91
C GLY A 73 -12.88 13.26 4.63
N LYS A 74 -14.06 13.89 4.76
CA LYS A 74 -15.25 13.32 5.41
C LYS A 74 -16.46 13.47 4.50
N SER A 75 -17.41 12.55 4.60
CA SER A 75 -18.64 12.60 3.80
C SER A 75 -19.49 13.83 4.13
N ALA A 76 -20.38 14.22 3.21
CA ALA A 76 -21.28 15.36 3.41
C ALA A 76 -22.19 15.18 4.64
N ALA A 77 -22.60 13.94 4.96
CA ALA A 77 -23.39 13.62 6.14
C ALA A 77 -22.61 13.84 7.45
N GLU A 78 -21.34 13.41 7.48
CA GLU A 78 -20.45 13.59 8.64
C GLU A 78 -20.08 15.05 8.87
N LEU A 79 -20.00 15.85 7.81
CA LEU A 79 -19.75 17.28 7.87
C LEU A 79 -21.01 18.12 8.14
N GLY A 80 -22.19 17.49 8.27
CA GLY A 80 -23.46 18.18 8.47
C GLY A 80 -23.85 19.08 7.30
N LEU A 81 -23.47 18.69 6.08
CA LEU A 81 -23.70 19.46 4.84
C LEU A 81 -24.97 19.03 4.10
N LEU A 82 -25.64 17.97 4.57
CA LEU A 82 -26.89 17.46 4.04
C LEU A 82 -28.08 17.94 4.88
N THR A 83 -29.19 18.26 4.23
CA THR A 83 -30.47 18.56 4.89
C THR A 83 -31.15 17.26 5.36
N ASP A 84 -32.15 17.39 6.24
CA ASP A 84 -32.94 16.25 6.70
C ASP A 84 -33.66 15.54 5.53
N ASP A 85 -34.10 16.29 4.52
CA ASP A 85 -34.68 15.74 3.29
C ASP A 85 -33.65 14.97 2.45
N GLU A 86 -32.42 15.49 2.32
CA GLU A 86 -31.32 14.81 1.63
C GLU A 86 -30.86 13.55 2.37
N LEU A 87 -30.92 13.56 3.72
CA LEU A 87 -30.65 12.39 4.57
C LEU A 87 -31.80 11.38 4.54
N ALA A 88 -33.05 11.80 4.36
CA ALA A 88 -34.21 10.92 4.24
C ALA A 88 -34.21 10.08 2.95
N ILE A 89 -33.42 10.48 1.95
CA ILE A 89 -33.14 9.68 0.74
C ILE A 89 -32.19 8.50 1.08
N ALA A 90 -31.50 8.52 2.23
CA ALA A 90 -30.65 7.42 2.65
C ALA A 90 -31.50 6.17 2.92
N PRO A 91 -31.12 4.99 2.40
CA PRO A 91 -31.95 3.80 2.52
C PRO A 91 -32.13 3.37 3.98
N THR A 92 -33.38 3.34 4.43
CA THR A 92 -33.79 3.01 5.81
C THR A 92 -33.68 1.51 6.07
N ARG A 93 -32.86 1.11 7.06
CA ARG A 93 -32.72 -0.30 7.45
C ARG A 93 -33.65 -0.60 8.62
N THR A 94 -34.76 -1.31 8.37
CA THR A 94 -35.62 -1.89 9.40
C THR A 94 -35.09 -3.23 9.88
N LEU A 95 -35.61 -3.66 11.00
CA LEU A 95 -34.92 -4.50 11.93
C LEU A 95 -35.99 -5.49 12.54
N SER A 96 -35.82 -6.85 12.42
CA SER A 96 -36.61 -8.06 12.93
C SER A 96 -35.83 -9.28 13.62
N GLU A 97 -36.10 -9.76 14.87
CA GLU A 97 -35.23 -10.40 15.95
C GLU A 97 -34.63 -11.79 15.66
N GLY A 98 -33.51 -12.14 16.34
CA GLY A 98 -33.13 -13.53 16.66
C GLY A 98 -31.87 -14.09 15.98
N MET A 99 -30.80 -14.29 16.75
CA MET A 99 -29.58 -15.03 16.37
C MET A 99 -29.84 -16.54 16.30
N SER A 100 -29.33 -17.22 15.26
CA SER A 100 -29.10 -18.67 15.26
C SER A 100 -27.79 -19.01 14.51
N ALA A 101 -27.22 -20.18 14.81
CA ALA A 101 -25.88 -20.67 14.45
C ALA A 101 -25.52 -20.76 12.95
N SER A 102 -26.37 -20.21 12.07
CA SER A 102 -26.16 -19.95 10.66
C SER A 102 -25.24 -18.74 10.37
N ASP A 103 -24.93 -17.90 11.36
CA ASP A 103 -24.13 -16.67 11.15
C ASP A 103 -22.62 -16.92 10.92
N ARG A 104 -22.10 -18.09 11.27
CA ARG A 104 -20.75 -18.53 10.83
C ARG A 104 -20.69 -18.86 9.34
N GLN A 105 -21.85 -19.10 8.74
CA GLN A 105 -22.01 -19.25 7.31
C GLN A 105 -22.10 -17.88 6.61
N LEU A 106 -22.25 -16.75 7.32
CA LEU A 106 -22.48 -15.42 6.73
C LEU A 106 -21.22 -14.68 6.26
N ASP A 107 -20.03 -14.95 6.81
CA ASP A 107 -18.77 -14.42 6.26
C ASP A 107 -18.37 -15.19 4.99
N ASP A 108 -18.59 -16.52 4.97
CA ASP A 108 -18.52 -17.34 3.76
C ASP A 108 -19.60 -16.92 2.75
N LEU A 109 -20.81 -16.57 3.22
CA LEU A 109 -21.87 -16.03 2.38
C LEU A 109 -21.54 -14.63 1.87
N ALA A 110 -20.83 -13.76 2.59
CA ALA A 110 -20.44 -12.43 2.12
C ALA A 110 -19.39 -12.51 1.01
N TYR A 111 -18.44 -13.44 1.12
CA TYR A 111 -17.50 -13.79 0.06
C TYR A 111 -18.22 -14.47 -1.12
N GLN A 112 -19.14 -15.40 -0.87
CA GLN A 112 -19.97 -16.03 -1.89
C GLN A 112 -21.01 -15.10 -2.51
N VAL A 113 -21.44 -14.02 -1.84
CA VAL A 113 -22.37 -12.97 -2.29
C VAL A 113 -21.62 -11.92 -3.09
N MET A 114 -20.38 -11.57 -2.76
CA MET A 114 -19.53 -10.78 -3.66
C MET A 114 -19.19 -11.58 -4.94
N LYS A 115 -18.90 -12.87 -4.81
CA LYS A 115 -18.72 -13.82 -5.92
C LYS A 115 -20.02 -14.13 -6.68
N ARG A 116 -21.18 -14.10 -6.01
CA ARG A 116 -22.50 -14.26 -6.64
C ARG A 116 -23.08 -12.96 -7.15
N MET A 117 -22.76 -11.77 -6.65
CA MET A 117 -23.18 -10.48 -7.22
C MET A 117 -22.38 -10.16 -8.49
N TRP A 118 -21.16 -10.71 -8.58
CA TRP A 118 -20.45 -10.90 -9.84
C TRP A 118 -21.16 -11.89 -10.80
N ASN A 119 -21.95 -12.83 -10.29
CA ASN A 119 -22.75 -13.80 -11.08
C ASN A 119 -24.27 -13.50 -11.15
N MET A 120 -24.78 -12.48 -10.44
CA MET A 120 -26.21 -12.17 -10.21
C MET A 120 -26.33 -10.70 -9.73
N GLY A 121 -26.34 -9.66 -10.57
CA GLY A 121 -26.73 -9.69 -11.98
C GLY A 121 -28.17 -10.16 -12.23
N GLN A 122 -28.78 -10.88 -11.26
CA GLN A 122 -30.14 -11.45 -11.25
C GLN A 122 -30.61 -11.72 -9.79
N GLY A 123 -31.28 -10.75 -9.13
CA GLY A 123 -32.46 -10.89 -8.22
C GLY A 123 -32.47 -11.40 -6.74
N ASN A 124 -32.84 -10.50 -5.78
CA ASN A 124 -33.85 -10.49 -4.64
C ASN A 124 -33.82 -11.30 -3.26
N GLY A 125 -33.61 -10.60 -2.09
CA GLY A 125 -34.26 -10.66 -0.70
C GLY A 125 -33.80 -11.65 0.44
N PRO A 126 -34.19 -11.57 1.78
CA PRO A 126 -34.57 -10.52 2.80
C PRO A 126 -33.88 -10.58 4.27
N GLU A 127 -34.38 -9.86 5.34
CA GLU A 127 -33.75 -9.14 6.55
C GLU A 127 -33.80 -9.67 8.06
N ILE A 128 -33.00 -9.11 9.06
CA ILE A 128 -32.95 -9.33 10.58
C ILE A 128 -32.68 -8.00 11.47
N ASN A 129 -32.93 -7.96 12.83
CA ASN A 129 -33.25 -6.85 13.86
C ASN A 129 -32.25 -5.98 14.69
N ARG A 130 -32.92 -5.00 15.35
CA ARG A 130 -32.66 -3.77 16.11
C ARG A 130 -32.18 -4.01 17.51
N GLN A 131 -32.73 -5.02 18.17
CA GLN A 131 -32.30 -5.33 19.52
C GLN A 131 -30.88 -5.93 19.51
N THR A 132 -30.51 -6.65 18.44
CA THR A 132 -29.14 -7.10 18.17
C THR A 132 -28.22 -5.93 17.80
N PHE A 133 -28.73 -4.97 17.02
CA PHE A 133 -28.01 -3.75 16.65
C PHE A 133 -27.66 -2.84 17.84
N LEU A 134 -28.57 -2.69 18.82
CA LEU A 134 -28.38 -1.78 19.97
C LEU A 134 -27.36 -2.30 20.99
N ARG A 135 -27.14 -3.62 21.09
CA ARG A 135 -26.10 -4.19 21.94
C ARG A 135 -24.69 -4.01 21.37
N MET A 136 -24.54 -3.93 20.04
CA MET A 136 -23.24 -3.65 19.40
C MET A 136 -22.77 -2.20 19.60
N LEU A 137 -23.70 -1.24 19.75
CA LEU A 137 -23.37 0.19 19.87
C LEU A 137 -22.80 0.58 21.25
N LEU A 138 -23.12 -0.12 22.33
CA LEU A 138 -22.60 0.18 23.67
C LEU A 138 -21.14 -0.25 23.87
N ALA A 139 -20.60 -1.10 22.99
CA ALA A 139 -19.19 -1.53 23.04
C ALA A 139 -18.20 -0.48 22.46
N VAL A 140 -18.69 0.56 21.79
CA VAL A 140 -17.84 1.54 21.06
C VAL A 140 -17.53 2.81 21.88
N ALA A 141 -18.24 3.07 22.99
CA ALA A 141 -18.21 4.37 23.66
C ALA A 141 -17.15 4.57 24.76
N SER A 142 -16.14 3.69 24.89
CA SER A 142 -15.17 3.75 26.01
C SER A 142 -13.70 3.74 25.59
N THR A 143 -13.25 4.60 24.67
CA THR A 143 -11.80 4.84 24.47
C THR A 143 -11.46 6.26 24.01
N THR A 144 -10.94 7.09 24.91
CA THR A 144 -10.01 8.17 24.57
C THR A 144 -8.93 8.24 25.66
N PRO A 145 -7.63 8.27 25.29
CA PRO A 145 -6.68 9.00 26.11
C PRO A 145 -5.77 9.94 25.29
N LEU A 146 -5.68 11.18 25.76
CA LEU A 146 -4.67 12.19 25.40
C LEU A 146 -3.57 12.12 26.48
N LEU A 147 -2.60 11.22 26.33
CA LEU A 147 -1.38 11.19 27.14
C LEU A 147 -0.19 10.78 26.27
N SER A 148 0.99 11.31 26.59
CA SER A 148 2.24 10.80 26.02
C SER A 148 2.38 9.29 26.32
N PRO A 149 3.04 8.50 25.47
CA PRO A 149 3.00 7.03 25.56
C PRO A 149 3.42 6.47 26.92
N ASP A 150 4.42 7.10 27.56
CA ASP A 150 4.93 6.68 28.86
C ASP A 150 3.98 7.09 30.01
N LEU A 151 3.20 8.16 29.84
CA LEU A 151 2.15 8.58 30.78
C LEU A 151 0.83 7.84 30.54
N ALA A 152 0.55 7.39 29.32
CA ALA A 152 -0.58 6.52 28.99
C ALA A 152 -0.37 5.11 29.55
N GLU A 153 0.85 4.58 29.45
CA GLU A 153 1.25 3.30 30.07
C GLU A 153 1.19 3.37 31.60
N ALA A 154 1.59 4.50 32.20
CA ALA A 154 1.43 4.76 33.63
C ALA A 154 -0.03 5.00 34.08
N ALA A 155 -0.88 5.56 33.20
CA ALA A 155 -2.29 5.80 33.50
C ALA A 155 -3.15 4.54 33.35
N ASP A 156 -2.86 3.68 32.37
CA ASP A 156 -3.55 2.40 32.16
C ASP A 156 -3.21 1.39 33.27
N THR A 157 -1.95 1.36 33.75
CA THR A 157 -1.55 0.52 34.90
C THR A 157 -2.19 0.96 36.22
N VAL A 158 -2.55 2.24 36.36
CA VAL A 158 -3.21 2.79 37.56
C VAL A 158 -4.73 2.65 37.51
N THR A 159 -5.34 2.72 36.32
CA THR A 159 -6.81 2.73 36.18
C THR A 159 -7.44 1.36 35.95
N ASN A 160 -6.68 0.37 35.47
CA ASN A 160 -7.19 -0.98 35.26
C ASN A 160 -6.19 -2.06 35.68
N PRO A 161 -6.04 -2.34 36.99
CA PRO A 161 -5.12 -3.37 37.49
C PRO A 161 -5.46 -4.80 37.01
N ASN A 162 -6.60 -4.98 36.32
CA ASN A 162 -7.07 -6.23 35.73
C ASN A 162 -7.22 -6.18 34.19
N ALA A 163 -6.63 -5.19 33.49
CA ALA A 163 -6.42 -5.30 32.04
C ALA A 163 -5.48 -6.48 31.80
N THR A 164 -6.07 -7.67 31.67
CA THR A 164 -5.33 -8.91 31.48
C THR A 164 -4.49 -8.75 30.22
N ALA A 165 -3.18 -8.80 30.39
CA ALA A 165 -2.23 -8.79 29.28
C ALA A 165 -2.70 -9.77 28.20
N ARG A 166 -2.58 -9.39 26.92
CA ARG A 166 -2.93 -10.27 25.80
C ARG A 166 -2.26 -11.63 26.04
N ASP A 167 -3.02 -12.72 25.90
CA ASP A 167 -2.45 -14.07 26.05
C ASP A 167 -1.23 -14.18 25.14
N PRO A 168 -0.02 -14.36 25.69
CA PRO A 168 1.21 -14.43 24.91
C PRO A 168 1.12 -15.50 23.81
N LYS A 169 0.34 -16.56 24.02
CA LYS A 169 0.12 -17.60 23.01
C LYS A 169 -0.55 -17.08 21.75
N VAL A 170 -1.43 -16.08 21.86
CA VAL A 170 -2.08 -15.46 20.68
C VAL A 170 -1.04 -14.70 19.86
N VAL A 171 -0.16 -13.95 20.51
CA VAL A 171 0.90 -13.20 19.84
C VAL A 171 1.87 -14.16 19.16
N THR A 172 2.37 -15.17 19.88
CA THR A 172 3.25 -16.20 19.32
C THR A 172 2.60 -16.97 18.17
N SER A 173 1.34 -17.39 18.31
CA SER A 173 0.66 -18.13 17.23
C SER A 173 0.47 -17.25 16.00
N TYR A 174 0.17 -15.96 16.19
CA TYR A 174 0.04 -15.02 15.08
C TYR A 174 1.38 -14.81 14.36
N SER A 175 2.46 -14.59 15.12
CA SER A 175 3.81 -14.42 14.56
C SER A 175 4.29 -15.67 13.82
N ASP A 176 3.98 -16.86 14.35
CA ASP A 176 4.34 -18.13 13.71
C ASP A 176 3.66 -18.27 12.35
N ILE A 177 2.36 -17.95 12.24
CA ILE A 177 1.65 -17.96 10.96
C ILE A 177 2.25 -16.93 9.99
N THR A 178 2.57 -15.72 10.45
CA THR A 178 3.25 -14.70 9.63
C THR A 178 4.59 -15.21 9.10
N ALA A 179 5.39 -15.89 9.93
CA ALA A 179 6.65 -16.49 9.52
C ALA A 179 6.46 -17.64 8.52
N ARG A 180 5.36 -18.41 8.62
CA ARG A 180 5.04 -19.44 7.61
C ARG A 180 4.61 -18.83 6.28
N HIS A 181 3.80 -17.77 6.28
CA HIS A 181 3.48 -17.04 5.05
C HIS A 181 4.73 -16.45 4.39
N ARG A 182 5.71 -15.97 5.18
CA ARG A 182 7.02 -15.54 4.69
C ARG A 182 7.72 -16.64 3.90
N GLN A 183 7.83 -17.83 4.49
CA GLN A 183 8.47 -18.98 3.85
C GLN A 183 7.74 -19.42 2.58
N LEU A 184 6.41 -19.42 2.61
CA LEU A 184 5.56 -19.80 1.47
C LEU A 184 5.62 -18.79 0.31
N TYR A 185 6.00 -17.53 0.55
CA TYR A 185 6.10 -16.49 -0.48
C TYR A 185 6.90 -16.94 -1.70
N TRP A 186 7.95 -17.73 -1.52
CA TRP A 186 8.85 -18.12 -2.60
C TRP A 186 8.33 -19.29 -3.45
N THR A 187 7.51 -20.17 -2.87
CA THR A 187 7.14 -21.45 -3.48
C THR A 187 5.65 -21.61 -3.78
N SER A 188 4.79 -20.77 -3.20
CA SER A 188 3.34 -20.88 -3.37
C SER A 188 2.81 -19.99 -4.50
N PRO A 189 1.71 -20.39 -5.16
CA PRO A 189 1.02 -19.53 -6.11
C PRO A 189 0.58 -18.21 -5.44
N PRO A 190 0.71 -17.06 -6.13
CA PRO A 190 0.54 -15.75 -5.50
C PRO A 190 -0.91 -15.43 -5.13
N ASP A 191 -1.91 -15.79 -5.94
CA ASP A 191 -3.33 -15.52 -5.64
C ASP A 191 -3.81 -16.17 -4.31
N PRO A 192 -3.69 -17.50 -4.10
CA PRO A 192 -4.15 -18.10 -2.84
C PRO A 192 -3.33 -17.64 -1.63
N LEU A 193 -2.04 -17.36 -1.81
CA LEU A 193 -1.21 -16.82 -0.72
C LEU A 193 -1.60 -15.38 -0.38
N LEU A 194 -1.98 -14.56 -1.37
CA LEU A 194 -2.48 -13.21 -1.13
C LEU A 194 -3.77 -13.26 -0.30
N ASP A 195 -4.73 -14.11 -0.67
CA ASP A 195 -5.99 -14.27 0.08
C ASP A 195 -5.73 -14.65 1.54
N ALA A 196 -4.87 -15.65 1.77
CA ALA A 196 -4.48 -16.09 3.12
C ALA A 196 -3.80 -14.97 3.92
N THR A 197 -2.89 -14.23 3.29
CA THR A 197 -2.13 -13.16 3.96
C THR A 197 -3.00 -11.94 4.24
N VAL A 198 -3.94 -11.60 3.36
CA VAL A 198 -4.91 -10.52 3.60
C VAL A 198 -5.84 -10.88 4.76
N ALA A 199 -6.39 -12.10 4.79
CA ALA A 199 -7.23 -12.55 5.90
C ALA A 199 -6.48 -12.54 7.23
N HIS A 200 -5.22 -13.01 7.24
CA HIS A 200 -4.35 -12.97 8.43
C HIS A 200 -4.06 -11.53 8.87
N THR A 201 -3.84 -10.61 7.92
CA THR A 201 -3.66 -9.18 8.21
C THR A 201 -4.91 -8.56 8.82
N GLN A 202 -6.11 -8.89 8.32
CA GLN A 202 -7.38 -8.41 8.86
C GLN A 202 -7.62 -8.90 10.30
N LEU A 203 -7.31 -10.18 10.58
CA LEU A 203 -7.33 -10.74 11.93
C LEU A 203 -6.39 -9.97 12.84
N GLY A 204 -5.15 -9.74 12.39
CA GLY A 204 -4.14 -8.98 13.13
C GLY A 204 -4.59 -7.56 13.48
N ALA A 205 -5.16 -6.85 12.50
CA ALA A 205 -5.71 -5.52 12.70
C ALA A 205 -6.88 -5.51 13.70
N ALA A 206 -7.73 -6.55 13.67
CA ALA A 206 -8.81 -6.70 14.66
C ALA A 206 -8.25 -6.95 16.06
N LEU A 207 -7.25 -7.82 16.19
CA LEU A 207 -6.58 -8.10 17.46
C LEU A 207 -5.89 -6.85 18.03
N LEU A 208 -5.24 -6.02 17.20
CA LEU A 208 -4.62 -4.77 17.65
C LEU A 208 -5.65 -3.77 18.22
N ARG A 209 -6.85 -3.69 17.65
CA ARG A 209 -7.90 -2.77 18.12
C ARG A 209 -8.48 -3.14 19.49
N THR A 210 -8.54 -4.43 19.83
CA THR A 210 -9.20 -4.87 21.06
C THR A 210 -8.37 -4.61 22.32
N GLN A 211 -7.04 -4.49 22.21
CA GLN A 211 -6.14 -4.28 23.36
C GLN A 211 -4.89 -3.45 22.96
N PRO A 212 -4.98 -2.11 22.98
CA PRO A 212 -3.95 -1.24 22.41
C PRO A 212 -2.70 -1.01 23.28
N SER A 213 -2.71 -1.28 24.58
CA SER A 213 -1.72 -0.72 25.53
C SER A 213 -0.83 -1.72 26.29
N SER A 214 -0.36 -2.79 25.64
CA SER A 214 0.63 -3.72 26.23
C SER A 214 1.91 -3.82 25.42
N SER A 215 3.03 -4.25 26.03
CA SER A 215 4.26 -4.63 25.30
C SER A 215 3.97 -5.68 24.22
N SER A 216 3.09 -6.64 24.53
CA SER A 216 2.54 -7.64 23.59
C SER A 216 1.75 -7.03 22.42
N SER A 217 1.36 -5.74 22.49
CA SER A 217 0.75 -5.01 21.38
C SER A 217 1.79 -4.56 20.35
N ARG A 218 3.03 -4.25 20.77
CA ARG A 218 4.13 -3.92 19.84
C ARG A 218 4.61 -5.15 19.09
N GLU A 219 4.79 -6.27 19.80
CA GLU A 219 5.18 -7.55 19.19
C GLU A 219 4.16 -8.02 18.16
N LEU A 220 2.87 -7.99 18.51
CA LEU A 220 1.81 -8.29 17.54
C LEU A 220 1.87 -7.31 16.36
N ALA A 221 2.05 -6.02 16.61
CA ALA A 221 2.10 -5.01 15.56
C ALA A 221 3.26 -5.24 14.57
N CYS A 222 4.43 -5.72 15.02
CA CYS A 222 5.49 -6.16 14.12
C CYS A 222 4.99 -7.25 13.16
N SER A 223 4.39 -8.32 13.68
CA SER A 223 3.90 -9.42 12.87
C SER A 223 2.72 -9.01 11.95
N VAL A 224 1.88 -8.05 12.37
CA VAL A 224 0.82 -7.49 11.52
C VAL A 224 1.41 -6.66 10.39
N ALA A 225 2.43 -5.84 10.67
CA ALA A 225 3.13 -5.07 9.65
C ALA A 225 3.83 -5.97 8.64
N GLU A 226 4.48 -7.05 9.08
CA GLU A 226 5.09 -8.06 8.20
C GLU A 226 4.05 -8.76 7.31
N SER A 227 2.93 -9.22 7.90
CA SER A 227 1.83 -9.83 7.15
C SER A 227 1.26 -8.86 6.11
N ALA A 228 0.99 -7.62 6.51
CA ALA A 228 0.48 -6.58 5.61
C ALA A 228 1.47 -6.26 4.48
N LEU A 229 2.76 -6.21 4.78
CA LEU A 229 3.81 -5.98 3.79
C LEU A 229 3.90 -7.15 2.79
N GLN A 230 3.77 -8.40 3.25
CA GLN A 230 3.75 -9.57 2.36
C GLN A 230 2.57 -9.53 1.40
N ALA A 231 1.35 -9.22 1.89
CA ALA A 231 0.18 -9.03 1.05
C ALA A 231 0.40 -7.91 0.03
N ALA A 232 0.99 -6.79 0.44
CA ALA A 232 1.31 -5.68 -0.47
C ALA A 232 2.29 -6.11 -1.57
N ARG A 233 3.34 -6.87 -1.21
CA ARG A 233 4.34 -7.39 -2.16
C ARG A 233 3.72 -8.35 -3.17
N LEU A 234 2.90 -9.29 -2.71
CA LEU A 234 2.16 -10.23 -3.58
C LEU A 234 1.26 -9.48 -4.56
N ALA A 235 0.46 -8.54 -4.06
CA ALA A 235 -0.42 -7.75 -4.92
C ALA A 235 0.36 -6.94 -5.96
N PHE A 236 1.44 -6.28 -5.56
CA PHE A 236 2.18 -5.36 -6.43
C PHE A 236 3.13 -6.08 -7.39
N PHE A 237 4.06 -6.89 -6.88
CA PHE A 237 5.13 -7.48 -7.70
C PHE A 237 4.71 -8.75 -8.40
N ASP A 238 4.00 -9.63 -7.69
CA ASP A 238 3.66 -10.95 -8.20
C ASP A 238 2.45 -10.88 -9.15
N LEU A 239 1.39 -10.17 -8.74
CA LEU A 239 0.15 -10.05 -9.50
C LEU A 239 0.06 -8.81 -10.38
N GLY A 240 0.90 -7.79 -10.17
CA GLY A 240 0.86 -6.56 -10.97
C GLY A 240 -0.41 -5.73 -10.75
N ARG A 241 -1.02 -5.83 -9.55
CA ARG A 241 -2.29 -5.18 -9.17
C ARG A 241 -2.05 -4.13 -8.09
N PRO A 242 -1.52 -2.94 -8.44
CA PRO A 242 -1.17 -1.90 -7.47
C PRO A 242 -2.37 -1.41 -6.65
N GLU A 243 -3.58 -1.47 -7.19
CA GLU A 243 -4.82 -1.16 -6.51
C GLU A 243 -5.09 -2.09 -5.31
N LEU A 244 -4.75 -3.38 -5.43
CA LEU A 244 -4.88 -4.35 -4.35
C LEU A 244 -3.81 -4.17 -3.27
N ALA A 245 -2.68 -3.55 -3.61
CA ALA A 245 -1.59 -3.30 -2.67
C ALA A 245 -1.85 -2.09 -1.75
N ALA A 246 -2.82 -1.22 -2.07
CA ALA A 246 -3.07 0.02 -1.35
C ALA A 246 -3.46 -0.19 0.13
N TRP A 247 -4.47 -1.03 0.39
CA TRP A 247 -4.91 -1.32 1.76
C TRP A 247 -3.83 -2.05 2.58
N PRO A 248 -3.17 -3.11 2.08
CA PRO A 248 -2.06 -3.75 2.78
C PRO A 248 -0.92 -2.77 3.13
N PHE A 249 -0.52 -1.88 2.22
CA PHE A 249 0.50 -0.87 2.53
C PHE A 249 0.05 0.12 3.60
N GLN A 250 -1.22 0.51 3.61
CA GLN A 250 -1.77 1.36 4.66
C GLN A 250 -1.75 0.65 6.02
N MET A 251 -2.16 -0.63 6.06
CA MET A 251 -2.12 -1.43 7.29
C MET A 251 -0.69 -1.63 7.79
N ALA A 252 0.25 -1.91 6.89
CA ALA A 252 1.66 -2.04 7.24
C ALA A 252 2.19 -0.76 7.90
N GLN A 253 1.86 0.42 7.34
CA GLN A 253 2.25 1.70 7.92
C GLN A 253 1.66 1.91 9.32
N GLN A 254 0.35 1.69 9.49
CA GLN A 254 -0.30 1.86 10.78
C GLN A 254 0.25 0.91 11.84
N ALA A 255 0.57 -0.33 11.44
CA ALA A 255 1.14 -1.31 12.33
C ALA A 255 2.59 -0.97 12.73
N VAL A 256 3.44 -0.45 11.84
CA VAL A 256 4.79 0.00 12.23
C VAL A 256 4.77 1.21 13.17
N ASP A 257 3.79 2.10 13.05
CA ASP A 257 3.62 3.24 13.95
C ASP A 257 3.34 2.76 15.40
N VAL A 258 2.62 1.64 15.55
CA VAL A 258 2.38 0.98 16.85
C VAL A 258 3.60 0.18 17.31
N ALA A 259 4.21 -0.58 16.41
CA ALA A 259 5.36 -1.44 16.69
C ALA A 259 6.58 -0.66 17.17
N ARG A 260 6.78 0.55 16.63
CA ARG A 260 8.00 1.37 16.80
C ARG A 260 9.28 0.67 16.33
N ASP A 261 9.15 -0.26 15.39
CA ASP A 261 10.28 -0.92 14.75
C ASP A 261 10.79 -0.07 13.57
N SER A 262 11.96 0.53 13.72
CA SER A 262 12.55 1.38 12.68
C SER A 262 13.04 0.56 11.47
N ALA A 263 13.50 -0.68 11.64
CA ALA A 263 13.93 -1.50 10.50
C ALA A 263 12.72 -1.86 9.63
N LEU A 264 11.61 -2.24 10.26
CA LEU A 264 10.37 -2.57 9.56
C LEU A 264 9.73 -1.33 8.93
N ALA A 265 9.72 -0.18 9.62
CA ALA A 265 9.25 1.09 9.07
C ALA A 265 10.06 1.52 7.83
N ALA A 266 11.39 1.36 7.87
CA ALA A 266 12.25 1.61 6.71
C ALA A 266 11.87 0.72 5.52
N THR A 267 11.66 -0.58 5.78
CA THR A 267 11.28 -1.57 4.77
C THR A 267 9.92 -1.30 4.17
N VAL A 268 8.91 -0.95 4.97
CA VAL A 268 7.57 -0.60 4.49
C VAL A 268 7.64 0.64 3.60
N ALA A 269 8.33 1.69 4.02
CA ALA A 269 8.48 2.91 3.23
C ALA A 269 9.21 2.66 1.91
N ALA A 270 10.29 1.87 1.93
CA ALA A 270 11.04 1.49 0.73
C ALA A 270 10.18 0.68 -0.25
N HIS A 271 9.42 -0.32 0.20
CA HIS A 271 8.51 -1.06 -0.68
C HIS A 271 7.41 -0.17 -1.27
N ARG A 272 6.84 0.73 -0.46
CA ARG A 272 5.82 1.68 -0.92
C ARG A 272 6.36 2.61 -2.01
N SER A 273 7.65 2.94 -1.99
CA SER A 273 8.28 3.83 -2.99
C SER A 273 8.24 3.27 -4.41
N PHE A 274 8.15 1.95 -4.58
CA PHE A 274 8.01 1.34 -5.89
C PHE A 274 6.69 1.68 -6.58
N VAL A 275 5.59 1.88 -5.84
CA VAL A 275 4.28 2.16 -6.43
C VAL A 275 4.29 3.43 -7.30
N PRO A 276 4.72 4.60 -6.80
CA PRO A 276 4.93 5.77 -7.66
C PRO A 276 6.13 5.60 -8.60
N GLY A 277 7.20 4.91 -8.17
CA GLY A 277 8.39 4.70 -9.00
C GLY A 277 8.12 3.94 -10.32
N PHE A 278 7.14 3.04 -10.35
CA PHE A 278 6.78 2.26 -11.53
C PHE A 278 5.71 2.93 -12.43
N ARG A 279 4.92 3.87 -11.91
CA ARG A 279 3.80 4.48 -12.63
C ARG A 279 4.20 5.65 -13.53
N ALA A 280 5.28 6.36 -13.17
CA ALA A 280 5.85 7.47 -13.94
C ALA A 280 4.84 8.59 -14.32
N ALA A 281 3.82 8.84 -13.49
CA ALA A 281 2.89 9.95 -13.70
C ALA A 281 3.38 11.25 -13.04
N ASP A 282 2.78 12.38 -13.40
CA ASP A 282 3.11 13.68 -12.81
C ASP A 282 2.99 13.65 -11.28
N GLY A 283 4.03 14.10 -10.58
CA GLY A 283 4.12 14.09 -9.12
C GLY A 283 4.63 12.79 -8.49
N ASP A 284 4.66 11.67 -9.24
CA ASP A 284 5.12 10.39 -8.69
C ASP A 284 6.60 10.36 -8.34
N ALA A 285 7.44 11.04 -9.13
CA ALA A 285 8.87 11.16 -8.82
C ALA A 285 9.10 11.80 -7.45
N ALA A 286 8.31 12.81 -7.09
CA ALA A 286 8.39 13.46 -5.78
C ALA A 286 7.86 12.54 -4.68
N ALA A 287 6.73 11.85 -4.90
CA ALA A 287 6.17 10.90 -3.94
C ALA A 287 7.13 9.73 -3.65
N ALA A 288 7.77 9.18 -4.69
CA ALA A 288 8.76 8.13 -4.57
C ALA A 288 9.98 8.58 -3.74
N ARG A 289 10.50 9.78 -4.02
CA ARG A 289 11.61 10.37 -3.26
C ARG A 289 11.26 10.58 -1.78
N THR A 290 10.09 11.13 -1.49
CA THR A 290 9.62 11.32 -0.10
C THR A 290 9.57 9.99 0.66
N LEU A 291 9.11 8.91 0.03
CA LEU A 291 9.07 7.59 0.66
C LEU A 291 10.47 7.02 0.90
N LEU A 292 11.41 7.23 -0.03
CA LEU A 292 12.81 6.86 0.17
C LEU A 292 13.45 7.68 1.31
N ASP A 293 13.14 8.97 1.42
CA ASP A 293 13.64 9.82 2.50
C ASP A 293 13.15 9.32 3.88
N VAL A 294 11.87 8.92 3.97
CA VAL A 294 11.31 8.26 5.16
C VAL A 294 12.05 6.95 5.45
N ALA A 295 12.29 6.12 4.43
CA ALA A 295 13.00 4.85 4.60
C ALA A 295 14.41 5.06 5.17
N PHE A 296 15.18 5.99 4.59
CA PHE A 296 16.51 6.33 5.07
C PHE A 296 16.51 7.01 6.44
N ALA A 297 15.47 7.77 6.78
CA ALA A 297 15.35 8.37 8.12
C ALA A 297 15.22 7.30 9.21
N HIS A 298 14.44 6.24 8.97
CA HIS A 298 14.30 5.12 9.89
C HIS A 298 15.55 4.23 9.93
N ALA A 299 16.20 3.99 8.79
CA ALA A 299 17.41 3.17 8.70
C ALA A 299 18.61 3.72 9.50
N ARG A 300 18.58 5.00 9.93
CA ARG A 300 19.58 5.57 10.85
C ARG A 300 19.53 4.94 12.24
N TYR A 301 18.39 4.41 12.65
CA TYR A 301 18.14 3.94 14.01
C TYR A 301 18.10 2.42 14.13
N ALA A 302 18.05 1.67 13.02
CA ALA A 302 17.98 0.21 13.05
C ALA A 302 18.44 -0.42 11.72
N GLY A 303 18.77 -1.71 11.79
CA GLY A 303 19.15 -2.53 10.63
C GLY A 303 20.60 -2.97 10.64
N GLY A 304 20.87 -4.04 9.90
CA GLY A 304 22.21 -4.52 9.62
C GLY A 304 22.71 -4.09 8.24
N PRO A 305 23.89 -4.60 7.84
CA PRO A 305 24.50 -4.30 6.55
C PRO A 305 23.60 -4.68 5.35
N HIS A 306 22.86 -5.79 5.42
CA HIS A 306 22.01 -6.22 4.31
C HIS A 306 20.79 -5.32 4.15
N LEU A 307 20.13 -4.91 5.24
CA LEU A 307 19.00 -3.98 5.16
C LEU A 307 19.43 -2.64 4.55
N ARG A 308 20.57 -2.10 4.99
CA ARG A 308 21.10 -0.84 4.44
C ARG A 308 21.47 -0.98 2.95
N SER A 309 22.15 -2.07 2.59
CA SER A 309 22.48 -2.37 1.20
C SER A 309 21.23 -2.48 0.33
N TRP A 310 20.22 -3.21 0.79
CA TRP A 310 18.93 -3.33 0.11
C TRP A 310 18.22 -1.99 -0.05
N LEU A 311 18.18 -1.13 0.98
CA LEU A 311 17.57 0.20 0.87
C LEU A 311 18.24 1.06 -0.20
N HIS A 312 19.56 0.99 -0.32
CA HIS A 312 20.29 1.64 -1.40
C HIS A 312 19.98 1.02 -2.78
N CYS A 313 19.85 -0.30 -2.87
CA CYS A 313 19.40 -0.99 -4.09
C CYS A 313 17.99 -0.55 -4.53
N VAL A 314 17.03 -0.47 -3.60
CA VAL A 314 15.67 0.03 -3.87
C VAL A 314 15.72 1.47 -4.35
N ALA A 315 16.47 2.33 -3.66
CA ALA A 315 16.64 3.72 -4.05
C ALA A 315 17.25 3.83 -5.46
N ALA A 316 18.22 2.99 -5.80
CA ALA A 316 18.82 2.96 -7.13
C ALA A 316 17.79 2.59 -8.22
N GLU A 317 16.99 1.54 -8.00
CA GLU A 317 15.97 1.14 -8.96
C GLU A 317 14.91 2.21 -9.15
N VAL A 318 14.37 2.74 -8.05
CA VAL A 318 13.35 3.79 -8.09
C VAL A 318 13.89 5.05 -8.77
N GLN A 319 15.12 5.48 -8.44
CA GLN A 319 15.76 6.63 -9.07
C GLN A 319 15.97 6.45 -10.57
N SER A 320 16.40 5.26 -11.01
CA SER A 320 16.53 4.95 -12.44
C SER A 320 15.20 5.08 -13.18
N ARG A 321 14.11 4.56 -12.60
CA ARG A 321 12.78 4.60 -13.22
C ARG A 321 12.21 6.01 -13.33
N ILE A 322 12.53 6.90 -12.38
CA ILE A 322 12.14 8.32 -12.42
C ILE A 322 13.16 9.21 -13.15
N GLY A 323 14.15 8.62 -13.84
CA GLY A 323 15.11 9.30 -14.72
C GLY A 323 16.39 9.83 -14.05
N ASP A 324 16.60 9.61 -12.75
CA ASP A 324 17.83 10.00 -12.05
C ASP A 324 18.90 8.90 -12.11
N THR A 325 19.45 8.70 -13.32
CA THR A 325 20.45 7.66 -13.59
C THR A 325 21.79 7.90 -12.87
N LYS A 326 22.16 9.17 -12.63
CA LYS A 326 23.37 9.51 -11.88
C LYS A 326 23.21 9.16 -10.40
N GLY A 327 22.12 9.62 -9.77
CA GLY A 327 21.80 9.30 -8.38
C GLY A 327 21.69 7.80 -8.16
N SER A 328 21.08 7.08 -9.10
CA SER A 328 20.98 5.62 -9.04
C SER A 328 22.34 4.92 -8.92
N ARG A 329 23.32 5.33 -9.72
CA ARG A 329 24.68 4.75 -9.68
C ARG A 329 25.46 5.14 -8.43
N ASP A 330 25.20 6.32 -7.87
CA ASP A 330 25.71 6.68 -6.54
C ASP A 330 25.11 5.76 -5.47
N ARG A 331 23.81 5.44 -5.56
CA ARG A 331 23.15 4.49 -4.64
C ARG A 331 23.69 3.07 -4.76
N ILE A 332 23.99 2.56 -5.96
CA ILE A 332 24.62 1.23 -6.10
C ILE A 332 25.98 1.17 -5.38
N ARG A 333 26.80 2.22 -5.49
CA ARG A 333 28.06 2.30 -4.72
C ARG A 333 27.81 2.29 -3.21
N GLN A 334 26.84 3.08 -2.75
CA GLN A 334 26.46 3.09 -1.33
C GLN A 334 25.91 1.73 -0.86
N ALA A 335 25.23 0.97 -1.73
CA ALA A 335 24.79 -0.39 -1.41
C ALA A 335 25.97 -1.32 -1.15
N GLN A 336 27.03 -1.22 -1.97
CA GLN A 336 28.26 -1.99 -1.79
C GLN A 336 28.97 -1.60 -0.49
N ASP A 337 29.11 -0.30 -0.24
CA ASP A 337 29.74 0.22 0.99
C ASP A 337 28.95 -0.21 2.24
N ALA A 338 27.62 -0.27 2.16
CA ALA A 338 26.76 -0.67 3.26
C ALA A 338 26.99 -2.11 3.72
N LEU A 339 27.44 -3.02 2.84
CA LEU A 339 27.76 -4.40 3.23
C LEU A 339 28.93 -4.48 4.22
N GLY A 340 29.84 -3.49 4.20
CA GLY A 340 30.97 -3.40 5.14
C GLY A 340 30.63 -2.82 6.52
N THR A 341 29.36 -2.48 6.78
CA THR A 341 28.94 -1.80 8.01
C THR A 341 28.53 -2.77 9.13
N GLN A 342 28.59 -2.33 10.38
CA GLN A 342 28.24 -3.14 11.55
C GLN A 342 26.74 -3.14 11.84
N GLY A 343 26.22 -4.21 12.45
CA GLY A 343 24.82 -4.30 12.90
C GLY A 343 24.24 -5.70 12.70
N THR A 344 23.00 -5.89 13.10
CA THR A 344 22.28 -7.16 12.96
C THR A 344 21.09 -6.96 12.04
N ASP A 345 21.02 -7.77 10.99
CA ASP A 345 19.88 -7.78 10.09
C ASP A 345 18.70 -8.54 10.72
N PRO A 346 17.47 -8.06 10.51
CA PRO A 346 16.29 -8.72 11.07
C PRO A 346 16.01 -10.04 10.35
N GLU A 347 15.53 -11.03 11.10
CA GLU A 347 15.27 -12.38 10.57
C GLU A 347 14.24 -12.39 9.42
N TRP A 348 13.32 -11.43 9.40
CA TRP A 348 12.30 -11.28 8.35
C TRP A 348 12.85 -10.74 7.02
N LEU A 349 14.12 -10.31 6.94
CA LEU A 349 14.77 -9.85 5.71
C LEU A 349 15.19 -11.05 4.84
N ASP A 350 14.22 -11.84 4.39
CA ASP A 350 14.46 -13.05 3.59
C ASP A 350 14.52 -12.80 2.07
N PHE A 351 14.23 -11.56 1.66
CA PHE A 351 14.15 -11.15 0.25
C PHE A 351 15.42 -10.46 -0.26
N PHE A 352 16.44 -10.31 0.58
CA PHE A 352 17.71 -9.73 0.18
C PHE A 352 18.91 -10.41 0.85
N ASP A 353 19.92 -10.65 0.03
CA ASP A 353 21.28 -11.03 0.39
C ASP A 353 22.25 -10.38 -0.61
N GLU A 354 23.56 -10.50 -0.37
CA GLU A 354 24.59 -9.88 -1.23
C GLU A 354 24.55 -10.36 -2.68
N SER A 355 24.06 -11.58 -2.94
CA SER A 355 23.98 -12.16 -4.30
C SER A 355 22.99 -11.41 -5.19
N ARG A 356 22.05 -10.67 -4.59
CA ARG A 356 21.02 -9.92 -5.30
C ARG A 356 21.46 -8.52 -5.73
N LEU A 357 22.49 -7.94 -5.11
CA LEU A 357 23.01 -6.60 -5.45
C LEU A 357 23.38 -6.46 -6.94
N PRO A 358 24.11 -7.41 -7.57
CA PRO A 358 24.41 -7.36 -9.00
C PRO A 358 23.17 -7.19 -9.91
N GLY A 359 22.02 -7.73 -9.52
CA GLY A 359 20.77 -7.57 -10.26
C GLY A 359 20.30 -6.12 -10.30
N PHE A 360 20.33 -5.44 -9.14
CA PHE A 360 20.02 -4.01 -9.05
C PHE A 360 21.03 -3.14 -9.80
N ALA A 361 22.32 -3.44 -9.68
CA ALA A 361 23.38 -2.74 -10.41
C ALA A 361 23.21 -2.86 -11.93
N GLY A 362 22.88 -4.07 -12.39
CA GLY A 362 22.59 -4.36 -13.79
C GLY A 362 21.38 -3.59 -14.32
N ASN A 363 20.28 -3.58 -13.55
CA ASN A 363 19.08 -2.81 -13.89
C ASN A 363 19.37 -1.29 -13.96
N ALA A 364 20.12 -0.75 -13.00
CA ALA A 364 20.51 0.66 -13.00
C ALA A 364 21.35 1.04 -14.22
N GLU A 365 22.32 0.22 -14.60
CA GLU A 365 23.14 0.44 -15.79
C GLU A 365 22.30 0.28 -17.08
N LEU A 366 21.35 -0.66 -17.11
CA LEU A 366 20.45 -0.87 -18.25
C LEU A 366 19.58 0.37 -18.50
N LEU A 367 18.91 0.86 -17.45
CA LEU A 367 18.07 2.07 -17.54
C LEU A 367 18.89 3.34 -17.81
N ALA A 368 20.19 3.33 -17.53
CA ALA A 368 21.13 4.38 -17.95
C ALA A 368 21.64 4.23 -19.40
N GLY A 369 21.15 3.25 -20.16
CA GLY A 369 21.58 2.99 -21.55
C GLY A 369 22.99 2.39 -21.65
N ARG A 370 23.58 1.94 -20.54
CA ARG A 370 24.94 1.37 -20.48
C ARG A 370 24.93 -0.14 -20.68
N HIS A 371 24.40 -0.57 -21.81
CA HIS A 371 24.18 -1.97 -22.19
C HIS A 371 25.36 -2.92 -21.86
N ARG A 372 26.59 -2.62 -22.29
CA ARG A 372 27.77 -3.48 -21.97
C ARG A 372 28.06 -3.60 -20.47
N SER A 373 27.81 -2.54 -19.71
CA SER A 373 27.98 -2.54 -18.26
C SER A 373 26.88 -3.35 -17.59
N ALA A 374 25.63 -3.15 -18.03
CA ALA A 374 24.47 -3.90 -17.59
C ALA A 374 24.64 -5.41 -17.82
N SER A 375 25.05 -5.82 -19.03
CA SER A 375 25.30 -7.23 -19.37
C SER A 375 26.25 -7.93 -18.40
N ARG A 376 27.35 -7.26 -18.01
CA ARG A 376 28.33 -7.84 -17.06
C ARG A 376 27.72 -8.05 -15.68
N TRP A 377 27.01 -7.05 -15.17
CA TRP A 377 26.34 -7.12 -13.87
C TRP A 377 25.22 -8.17 -13.85
N LEU A 378 24.39 -8.22 -14.89
CA LEU A 378 23.27 -9.16 -15.00
C LEU A 378 23.77 -10.59 -15.19
N GLN A 379 24.85 -10.79 -15.95
CA GLN A 379 25.47 -12.11 -16.07
C GLN A 379 26.02 -12.59 -14.72
N GLN A 380 26.70 -11.71 -13.98
CA GLN A 380 27.16 -12.01 -12.61
C GLN A 380 25.98 -12.36 -11.71
N ALA A 381 24.89 -11.60 -11.78
CA ALA A 381 23.67 -11.85 -11.01
C ALA A 381 23.10 -13.25 -11.31
N ILE A 382 22.94 -13.61 -12.58
CA ILE A 382 22.39 -14.91 -13.00
C ILE A 382 23.29 -16.06 -12.54
N THR A 383 24.61 -15.91 -12.64
CA THR A 383 25.58 -16.93 -12.23
C THR A 383 25.57 -17.16 -10.71
N ALA A 384 25.35 -16.10 -9.92
CA ALA A 384 25.27 -16.19 -8.46
C ALA A 384 23.87 -16.58 -7.95
N LEU A 385 22.84 -16.56 -8.80
CA LEU A 385 21.45 -16.70 -8.37
C LEU A 385 21.13 -18.15 -7.97
N PRO A 386 20.62 -18.40 -6.75
CA PRO A 386 20.15 -19.71 -6.31
C PRO A 386 19.16 -20.36 -7.28
N GLN A 387 19.19 -21.69 -7.41
CA GLN A 387 18.35 -22.42 -8.37
C GLN A 387 16.85 -22.20 -8.13
N ASP A 388 16.42 -22.03 -6.88
CA ASP A 388 15.04 -21.83 -6.45
C ASP A 388 14.54 -20.37 -6.55
N ALA A 389 15.40 -19.42 -6.91
CA ALA A 389 15.04 -18.00 -7.06
C ALA A 389 14.35 -17.69 -8.41
N ASN A 390 13.33 -18.47 -8.78
CA ASN A 390 12.67 -18.46 -10.09
C ASN A 390 12.12 -17.07 -10.47
N LYS A 391 11.46 -16.38 -9.53
CA LYS A 391 10.89 -15.03 -9.75
C LYS A 391 11.95 -14.03 -10.23
N GLN A 392 13.12 -14.06 -9.58
CA GLN A 392 14.24 -13.17 -9.91
C GLN A 392 14.91 -13.59 -11.22
N ARG A 393 14.94 -14.90 -11.53
CA ARG A 393 15.55 -15.43 -12.75
C ARG A 393 14.89 -14.87 -14.01
N ALA A 394 13.57 -14.90 -14.10
CA ALA A 394 12.83 -14.32 -15.23
C ALA A 394 13.11 -12.82 -15.41
N VAL A 395 13.18 -12.06 -14.30
CA VAL A 395 13.55 -10.63 -14.32
C VAL A 395 14.95 -10.43 -14.91
N LEU A 396 15.94 -11.17 -14.41
CA LEU A 396 17.34 -11.01 -14.83
C LEU A 396 17.56 -11.44 -16.28
N LEU A 397 16.87 -12.49 -16.74
CA LEU A 397 16.94 -12.94 -18.14
C LEU A 397 16.39 -11.87 -19.10
N LEU A 398 15.26 -11.25 -18.77
CA LEU A 398 14.68 -10.16 -19.59
C LEU A 398 15.52 -8.89 -19.56
N ASP A 399 16.05 -8.50 -18.39
CA ASP A 399 16.95 -7.35 -18.29
C ASP A 399 18.25 -7.63 -19.07
N LEU A 400 18.78 -8.86 -19.02
CA LEU A 400 19.99 -9.24 -19.78
C LEU A 400 19.70 -9.27 -21.28
N ALA A 401 18.53 -9.75 -21.71
CA ALA A 401 18.13 -9.72 -23.11
C ALA A 401 18.19 -8.28 -23.65
N LEU A 402 17.55 -7.34 -22.94
CA LEU A 402 17.57 -5.91 -23.27
C LEU A 402 18.99 -5.31 -23.29
N ALA A 403 19.89 -5.77 -22.42
CA ALA A 403 21.28 -5.35 -22.41
C ALA A 403 22.06 -5.90 -23.62
N GLU A 404 21.78 -7.11 -24.07
CA GLU A 404 22.45 -7.77 -25.18
C GLU A 404 21.94 -7.30 -26.55
N THR A 405 20.67 -6.88 -26.68
CA THR A 405 20.04 -6.57 -27.97
C THR A 405 20.88 -5.70 -28.92
N PRO A 406 21.51 -4.58 -28.47
CA PRO A 406 22.28 -3.73 -29.38
C PRO A 406 23.56 -4.36 -29.96
N HIS A 407 24.04 -5.47 -29.38
CA HIS A 407 25.31 -6.09 -29.74
C HIS A 407 25.16 -7.54 -30.20
N ASN A 408 24.13 -8.24 -29.73
CA ASN A 408 23.89 -9.66 -29.98
C ASN A 408 22.38 -9.96 -29.94
N PRO A 409 21.63 -9.64 -31.00
CA PRO A 409 20.19 -9.89 -31.07
C PRO A 409 19.83 -11.38 -30.97
N ASP A 410 20.70 -12.28 -31.47
CA ASP A 410 20.51 -13.73 -31.38
C ASP A 410 20.46 -14.19 -29.91
N ARG A 411 21.46 -13.77 -29.13
CA ARG A 411 21.52 -14.05 -27.69
C ARG A 411 20.36 -13.39 -26.95
N SER A 412 20.00 -12.17 -27.33
CA SER A 412 18.84 -11.47 -26.77
C SER A 412 17.56 -12.30 -26.97
N ALA A 413 17.31 -12.82 -28.18
CA ALA A 413 16.15 -13.65 -28.47
C ALA A 413 16.16 -14.95 -27.65
N SER A 414 17.30 -15.65 -27.56
CA SER A 414 17.42 -16.86 -26.73
C SER A 414 17.12 -16.59 -25.24
N LEU A 415 17.57 -15.45 -24.71
CA LEU A 415 17.30 -15.06 -23.33
C LEU A 415 15.82 -14.73 -23.08
N VAL A 416 15.13 -14.13 -24.05
CA VAL A 416 13.67 -13.91 -23.97
C VAL A 416 12.94 -15.25 -23.94
N HIS A 417 13.31 -16.21 -24.79
CA HIS A 417 12.72 -17.56 -24.76
C HIS A 417 12.89 -18.24 -23.40
N ALA A 418 14.12 -18.24 -22.87
CA ALA A 418 14.40 -18.79 -21.54
C ALA A 418 13.57 -18.08 -20.45
N ALA A 419 13.42 -16.76 -20.52
CA ALA A 419 12.58 -16.04 -19.57
C ALA A 419 11.09 -16.43 -19.67
N CYS A 420 10.59 -16.67 -20.87
CA CYS A 420 9.22 -17.12 -21.07
C CYS A 420 9.00 -18.56 -20.55
N GLU A 421 9.98 -19.45 -20.69
CA GLU A 421 9.93 -20.80 -20.10
C GLU A 421 9.86 -20.74 -18.56
N GLU A 422 10.62 -19.83 -17.94
CA GLU A 422 10.54 -19.57 -16.50
C GLU A 422 9.15 -19.04 -16.09
N LEU A 423 8.58 -18.13 -16.88
CA LEU A 423 7.27 -17.51 -16.60
C LEU A 423 6.08 -18.45 -16.79
N GLU A 424 6.19 -19.46 -17.65
CA GLU A 424 5.17 -20.52 -17.80
C GLU A 424 5.06 -21.36 -16.52
N GLN A 425 6.18 -21.59 -15.86
CA GLN A 425 6.24 -22.37 -14.62
C GLN A 425 5.99 -21.52 -13.38
N ASN A 426 6.48 -20.27 -13.39
CA ASN A 426 6.45 -19.36 -12.26
C ASN A 426 6.01 -17.96 -12.70
N PRO A 427 4.69 -17.72 -12.88
CA PRO A 427 4.18 -16.42 -13.28
C PRO A 427 4.60 -15.30 -12.32
N TYR A 428 5.15 -14.21 -12.87
CA TYR A 428 5.60 -13.07 -12.08
C TYR A 428 5.42 -11.76 -12.85
N ALA A 429 4.43 -10.95 -12.45
CA ALA A 429 4.05 -9.75 -13.18
C ALA A 429 5.20 -8.74 -13.34
N ALA A 430 6.04 -8.57 -12.31
CA ALA A 430 7.18 -7.66 -12.39
C ALA A 430 8.17 -8.06 -13.51
N ALA A 431 8.36 -9.34 -13.80
CA ALA A 431 9.13 -9.78 -14.97
C ALA A 431 8.38 -9.47 -16.28
N MET A 432 7.08 -9.78 -16.34
CA MET A 432 6.25 -9.53 -17.54
C MET A 432 6.23 -8.06 -17.98
N LEU A 433 6.38 -7.11 -17.05
CA LEU A 433 6.50 -5.67 -17.37
C LEU A 433 7.65 -5.32 -18.32
N ARG A 434 8.67 -6.19 -18.46
CA ARG A 434 9.80 -5.97 -19.40
C ARG A 434 9.50 -6.42 -20.83
N ILE A 435 8.47 -7.25 -21.02
CA ILE A 435 8.16 -7.84 -22.33
C ILE A 435 7.90 -6.80 -23.42
N PRO A 436 7.13 -5.71 -23.19
CA PRO A 436 6.94 -4.69 -24.21
C PRO A 436 8.27 -4.07 -24.68
N ALA A 437 9.17 -3.76 -23.75
CA ALA A 437 10.48 -3.22 -24.09
C ALA A 437 11.33 -4.24 -24.86
N ALA A 438 11.28 -5.52 -24.50
CA ALA A 438 12.01 -6.58 -25.20
C ALA A 438 11.50 -6.77 -26.65
N ARG A 439 10.18 -6.71 -26.86
CA ARG A 439 9.59 -6.73 -28.20
C ARG A 439 10.04 -5.54 -29.03
N THR A 440 9.98 -4.33 -28.45
CA THR A 440 10.43 -3.10 -29.13
C THR A 440 11.92 -3.15 -29.47
N ALA A 441 12.76 -3.66 -28.57
CA ALA A 441 14.19 -3.74 -28.81
C ALA A 441 14.57 -4.68 -29.97
N LEU A 442 13.75 -5.72 -30.21
CA LEU A 442 13.98 -6.72 -31.27
C LEU A 442 13.20 -6.44 -32.57
N THR A 443 12.47 -5.32 -32.65
CA THR A 443 11.82 -4.88 -33.91
C THR A 443 12.85 -4.66 -35.01
N GLY A 444 12.57 -5.15 -36.22
CA GLY A 444 13.48 -5.08 -37.38
C GLY A 444 14.58 -6.15 -37.38
N THR A 445 14.64 -7.02 -36.38
CA THR A 445 15.53 -8.20 -36.37
C THR A 445 14.82 -9.43 -36.97
N PRO A 446 15.56 -10.49 -37.38
CA PRO A 446 14.93 -11.74 -37.81
C PRO A 446 14.01 -12.40 -36.77
N TYR A 447 14.12 -12.03 -35.50
CA TYR A 447 13.38 -12.59 -34.38
C TYR A 447 12.07 -11.86 -34.07
N GLU A 448 11.77 -10.74 -34.73
CA GLU A 448 10.61 -9.90 -34.40
C GLU A 448 9.30 -10.69 -34.31
N ARG A 449 9.02 -11.52 -35.32
CA ARG A 449 7.80 -12.33 -35.39
C ARG A 449 7.76 -13.41 -34.31
N ASP A 450 8.85 -14.16 -34.18
CA ASP A 450 8.98 -15.26 -33.22
C ASP A 450 8.81 -14.75 -31.77
N ILE A 451 9.47 -13.65 -31.42
CA ILE A 451 9.35 -13.04 -30.09
C ILE A 451 7.96 -12.45 -29.86
N ALA A 452 7.34 -11.85 -30.88
CA ALA A 452 5.96 -11.38 -30.77
C ALA A 452 4.98 -12.53 -30.48
N GLU A 453 5.13 -13.66 -31.17
CA GLU A 453 4.32 -14.87 -30.96
C GLU A 453 4.61 -15.48 -29.56
N ARG A 454 5.88 -15.65 -29.20
CA ARG A 454 6.31 -16.25 -27.91
C ARG A 454 5.79 -15.49 -26.70
N THR A 455 5.76 -14.16 -26.78
CA THR A 455 5.44 -13.29 -25.65
C THR A 455 3.96 -12.93 -25.53
N GLN A 456 3.14 -13.29 -26.53
CA GLN A 456 1.75 -12.85 -26.63
C GLN A 456 0.90 -13.27 -25.42
N ALA A 457 1.15 -14.44 -24.85
CA ALA A 457 0.40 -14.99 -23.72
C ALA A 457 0.62 -14.23 -22.40
N PHE A 458 1.68 -13.41 -22.30
CA PHE A 458 2.06 -12.69 -21.07
C PHE A 458 1.69 -11.21 -21.10
N LEU A 459 1.18 -10.71 -22.24
CA LEU A 459 0.72 -9.34 -22.33
C LEU A 459 -0.69 -9.23 -21.74
N PRO A 460 -1.02 -8.10 -21.09
CA PRO A 460 -2.38 -7.85 -20.68
C PRO A 460 -3.32 -7.89 -21.90
N PRO A 461 -4.55 -8.40 -21.76
CA PRO A 461 -5.50 -8.42 -22.86
C PRO A 461 -5.71 -6.99 -23.37
N VAL A 462 -5.61 -6.81 -24.69
CA VAL A 462 -5.93 -5.52 -25.31
C VAL A 462 -7.41 -5.25 -25.05
N PRO A 463 -7.79 -4.15 -24.39
CA PRO A 463 -9.20 -3.83 -24.22
C PRO A 463 -9.81 -3.67 -25.60
N THR A 464 -10.74 -4.57 -25.95
CA THR A 464 -11.56 -4.41 -27.14
C THR A 464 -12.40 -3.17 -26.94
N LEU A 465 -12.11 -2.12 -27.71
CA LEU A 465 -12.98 -0.96 -27.86
C LEU A 465 -14.24 -1.45 -28.58
N SER A 466 -15.25 -1.83 -27.82
CA SER A 466 -16.61 -2.11 -28.29
C SER A 466 -17.51 -0.91 -28.05
#